data_AF-A0A0M4DS47-F1
#
_entry.id   AF-A0A0M4DS47-F1
#
_cell.length_a   1.000
_cell.length_b   1.000
_cell.length_c   1.000
_cell.angle_alpha   90.00
_cell.angle_beta   90.00
_cell.angle_gamma   90.00
#
_symmetry.space_group_name_H-M   'P 1'
#
loop_
_entity.id
_entity.type
_entity.pdbx_description
1 polymer ?
#
loop_
_entity_poly.entity_id
_entity_poly.type
_entity_poly.pdbx_seq_one_letter_code
_entity_poly.pdbx_strand_id
1 'polypeptide(L)'
;MSEPLTTAGEGFHPHLHDAPAERATAPLHTRLHHIRADALDGDTAQTGGMRRFAAISGKTTGSEKLWMGQTHVAPATSSSDHHHGASETAIHVVSGHPEFVFLDDSGDEPQEVRLRASPGDYIFVPPFVPHREENPDPSEEAVVVIARSTQEAIVVNLPRLYALPADGGGHEG
;
A
#
# COMPACT_ATOMS: atom_id res chain seq x y z
N MET A 1 -8.85 -31.84 -2.54
CA MET A 1 -7.43 -31.75 -2.15
C MET A 1 -7.05 -30.32 -2.40
N SER A 2 -6.95 -29.52 -1.35
CA SER A 2 -6.66 -28.09 -1.45
C SER A 2 -5.16 -27.91 -1.69
N GLU A 3 -4.81 -27.14 -2.72
CA GLU A 3 -3.43 -26.72 -2.98
C GLU A 3 -2.91 -25.86 -1.80
N PRO A 4 -1.61 -25.88 -1.50
CA PRO A 4 -1.08 -25.11 -0.37
C PRO A 4 -1.10 -23.62 -0.70
N LEU A 5 -1.46 -22.81 0.29
CA LEU A 5 -1.21 -21.37 0.29
C LEU A 5 0.28 -21.15 0.00
N THR A 6 0.60 -20.31 -0.97
CA THR A 6 1.97 -19.84 -1.18
C THR A 6 2.42 -19.11 0.08
N THR A 7 3.32 -19.73 0.85
CA THR A 7 4.03 -19.08 1.95
C THR A 7 4.86 -17.93 1.36
N ALA A 8 4.77 -16.74 1.95
CA ALA A 8 5.64 -15.63 1.57
C ALA A 8 7.11 -16.07 1.72
N GLY A 9 7.85 -16.13 0.60
CA GLY A 9 9.25 -16.58 0.55
C GLY A 9 9.47 -17.95 -0.12
N GLU A 10 8.43 -18.71 -0.47
CA GLU A 10 8.55 -19.98 -1.22
C GLU A 10 8.44 -19.80 -2.74
N GLY A 11 8.69 -18.58 -3.24
CA GLY A 11 8.92 -18.35 -4.66
C GLY A 11 10.25 -18.98 -5.08
N PHE A 12 10.28 -19.64 -6.24
CA PHE A 12 11.51 -20.12 -6.85
C PHE A 12 12.47 -18.92 -7.10
N HIS A 13 13.49 -18.78 -6.25
CA HIS A 13 14.59 -17.83 -6.43
C HIS A 13 15.80 -18.59 -6.99
N PRO A 14 15.98 -18.69 -8.33
CA PRO A 14 17.13 -19.37 -8.89
C PRO A 14 18.41 -18.67 -8.43
N HIS A 15 19.19 -19.39 -7.61
CA HIS A 15 20.52 -19.08 -7.07
C HIS A 15 21.14 -17.74 -7.50
N LEU A 16 20.76 -16.66 -6.83
CA LEU A 16 21.55 -15.43 -6.80
C LEU A 16 22.59 -15.63 -5.70
N HIS A 17 23.85 -15.85 -6.08
CA HIS A 17 24.95 -15.98 -5.14
C HIS A 17 25.04 -14.72 -4.26
N ASP A 18 25.25 -14.91 -2.95
CA ASP A 18 25.65 -13.86 -2.03
C ASP A 18 27.01 -13.30 -2.49
N ALA A 19 26.99 -12.21 -3.24
CA ALA A 19 28.20 -11.48 -3.55
C ALA A 19 28.61 -10.68 -2.30
N PRO A 20 29.89 -10.74 -1.86
CA PRO A 20 30.33 -9.99 -0.70
C PRO A 20 30.07 -8.50 -0.88
N ALA A 21 29.65 -7.88 0.23
CA ALA A 21 29.31 -6.47 0.36
C ALA A 21 30.54 -5.55 0.23
N GLU A 22 31.16 -5.51 -0.94
CA GLU A 22 32.23 -4.57 -1.25
C GLU A 22 32.33 -4.37 -2.77
N ARG A 23 31.25 -3.81 -3.35
CA ARG A 23 31.36 -3.06 -4.59
C ARG A 23 30.97 -1.64 -4.28
N ALA A 24 31.87 -0.70 -4.55
CA ALA A 24 31.58 0.73 -4.57
C ALA A 24 30.16 0.93 -5.14
N THR A 25 29.34 1.70 -4.43
CA THR A 25 27.90 1.89 -4.72
C THR A 25 27.74 2.51 -6.10
N ALA A 26 27.79 1.68 -7.14
CA ALA A 26 27.61 2.16 -8.48
C ALA A 26 26.20 2.80 -8.56
N PRO A 27 25.93 3.71 -9.51
CA PRO A 27 24.70 4.48 -9.46
C PRO A 27 23.46 3.58 -9.53
N LEU A 28 22.45 3.85 -8.69
CA LEU A 28 21.25 3.02 -8.58
C LEU A 28 20.51 2.89 -9.93
N HIS A 29 20.55 3.91 -10.78
CA HIS A 29 19.86 3.93 -12.08
C HIS A 29 20.51 3.06 -13.18
N THR A 30 21.65 2.41 -12.93
CA THR A 30 22.41 1.68 -13.98
C THR A 30 22.20 0.16 -13.98
N ARG A 31 21.35 -0.38 -13.09
CA ARG A 31 21.19 -1.82 -12.89
C ARG A 31 19.82 -2.21 -12.33
N LEU A 32 19.50 -3.49 -12.45
CA LEU A 32 18.37 -4.11 -11.75
C LEU A 32 18.68 -4.28 -10.26
N HIS A 33 17.65 -4.13 -9.42
CA HIS A 33 17.72 -4.33 -7.98
C HIS A 33 16.84 -5.49 -7.57
N HIS A 34 17.38 -6.39 -6.75
CA HIS A 34 16.63 -7.44 -6.09
C HIS A 34 16.55 -7.11 -4.61
N ILE A 35 15.33 -6.93 -4.11
CA ILE A 35 15.04 -6.75 -2.69
C ILE A 35 14.36 -8.02 -2.20
N ARG A 36 14.97 -8.70 -1.23
CA ARG A 36 14.39 -9.90 -0.64
C ARG A 36 13.21 -9.53 0.26
N ALA A 37 12.26 -10.45 0.41
CA ALA A 37 11.10 -10.26 1.27
C ALA A 37 11.47 -10.02 2.75
N ASP A 38 12.63 -10.49 3.20
CA ASP A 38 13.14 -10.31 4.56
C ASP A 38 14.01 -9.06 4.76
N ALA A 39 14.20 -8.26 3.71
CA ALA A 39 15.12 -7.12 3.67
C ALA A 39 14.42 -5.78 3.42
N LEU A 40 13.15 -5.66 3.84
CA LEU A 40 12.36 -4.44 3.67
C LEU A 40 12.82 -3.33 4.63
N ASP A 41 12.78 -2.08 4.17
CA ASP A 41 13.12 -0.91 4.98
C ASP A 41 11.94 -0.53 5.88
N GLY A 42 12.11 -0.68 7.20
CA GLY A 42 11.12 -0.30 8.21
C GLY A 42 11.17 1.16 8.65
N ASP A 43 12.17 1.93 8.19
CA ASP A 43 12.33 3.36 8.48
C ASP A 43 11.35 4.20 7.63
N THR A 44 10.06 3.98 7.88
CA THR A 44 8.95 4.69 7.24
C THR A 44 7.98 5.21 8.29
N ALA A 45 7.10 6.14 7.90
CA ALA A 45 6.09 6.69 8.81
C ALA A 45 5.12 5.59 9.28
N GLN A 46 5.00 5.44 10.60
CA GLN A 46 4.15 4.43 11.24
C GLN A 46 2.97 5.10 11.94
N THR A 47 1.83 4.39 11.98
CA THR A 47 0.64 4.80 12.75
C THR A 47 0.24 3.65 13.66
N GLY A 48 -0.50 3.94 14.75
CA GLY A 48 -0.94 2.90 15.68
C GLY A 48 -1.67 1.77 14.93
N GLY A 49 -1.22 0.54 15.12
CA GLY A 49 -1.80 -0.64 14.45
C GLY A 49 -1.43 -0.84 12.98
N MET A 50 -0.66 0.06 12.34
CA MET A 50 -0.25 -0.10 10.94
C MET A 50 1.26 0.07 10.78
N ARG A 51 1.93 -1.02 10.41
CA ARG A 51 3.37 -1.05 10.14
C ARG A 51 3.63 -1.05 8.65
N ARG A 52 4.48 -0.15 8.17
CA ARG A 52 4.80 0.08 6.76
C ARG A 52 6.26 -0.23 6.50
N PHE A 53 6.52 -0.92 5.40
CA PHE A 53 7.85 -1.35 5.00
C PHE A 53 8.06 -1.06 3.52
N ALA A 54 9.16 -0.39 3.16
CA ALA A 54 9.47 -0.09 1.77
C ALA A 54 10.34 -1.18 1.14
N ALA A 55 9.97 -1.63 -0.06
CA ALA A 55 10.79 -2.48 -0.92
C ALA A 55 11.45 -1.63 -2.01
N ILE A 56 10.64 -0.92 -2.80
CA ILE A 56 11.06 -0.08 -3.93
C ILE A 56 10.81 1.38 -3.56
N SER A 57 11.86 2.19 -3.50
CA SER A 57 11.78 3.64 -3.28
C SER A 57 13.01 4.33 -3.85
N GLY A 58 13.03 5.66 -3.82
CA GLY A 58 14.22 6.47 -4.09
C GLY A 58 15.40 6.07 -3.21
N LYS A 59 15.16 5.76 -1.94
CA LYS A 59 16.19 5.33 -0.98
C LYS A 59 16.73 3.92 -1.27
N THR A 60 15.84 2.95 -1.53
CA THR A 60 16.25 1.54 -1.67
C THR A 60 16.76 1.20 -3.06
N THR A 61 16.19 1.83 -4.10
CA THR A 61 16.42 1.44 -5.51
C THR A 61 16.68 2.63 -6.45
N GLY A 62 16.61 3.87 -5.95
CA GLY A 62 16.73 5.06 -6.80
C GLY A 62 15.49 5.32 -7.65
N SER A 63 14.33 4.77 -7.28
CA SER A 63 13.08 4.98 -7.99
C SER A 63 12.61 6.42 -7.86
N GLU A 64 12.19 7.02 -8.98
CA GLU A 64 11.66 8.38 -9.02
C GLU A 64 10.13 8.40 -9.08
N LYS A 65 9.53 7.40 -9.74
CA LYS A 65 8.09 7.41 -10.09
C LYS A 65 7.24 6.42 -9.32
N LEU A 66 7.86 5.44 -8.69
CA LEU A 66 7.16 4.38 -7.98
C LEU A 66 7.73 4.24 -6.57
N TRP A 67 6.86 4.21 -5.59
CA TRP A 67 7.14 3.65 -4.29
C TRP A 67 6.34 2.36 -4.17
N MET A 68 6.92 1.28 -3.65
CA MET A 68 6.23 0.02 -3.41
C MET A 68 6.72 -0.63 -2.13
N GLY A 69 5.79 -1.17 -1.36
CA GLY A 69 6.08 -1.74 -0.05
C GLY A 69 4.92 -2.56 0.49
N GLN A 70 5.04 -2.98 1.75
CA GLN A 70 4.01 -3.69 2.47
C GLN A 70 3.46 -2.85 3.61
N THR A 71 2.16 -2.96 3.85
CA THR A 71 1.51 -2.48 5.07
C THR A 71 0.91 -3.68 5.78
N HIS A 72 1.30 -3.83 7.04
CA HIS A 72 0.74 -4.79 7.98
C HIS A 72 -0.25 -4.06 8.88
N VAL A 73 -1.53 -4.44 8.78
CA VAL A 73 -2.63 -3.85 9.53
C VAL A 73 -3.03 -4.83 10.64
N ALA A 74 -2.75 -4.44 11.88
CA ALA A 74 -3.05 -5.23 13.06
C ALA A 74 -4.55 -5.55 13.17
N PRO A 75 -4.92 -6.59 13.94
CA PRO A 75 -6.32 -6.88 14.20
C PRO A 75 -7.09 -5.68 14.77
N ALA A 76 -8.39 -5.61 14.50
CA ALA A 76 -9.30 -4.57 14.99
C ALA A 76 -8.76 -3.13 14.82
N THR A 77 -8.12 -2.85 13.69
CA THR A 77 -7.48 -1.56 13.42
C THR A 77 -8.23 -0.81 12.33
N SER A 78 -8.37 0.50 12.49
CA SER A 78 -8.93 1.42 11.49
C SER A 78 -8.03 2.64 11.38
N SER A 79 -7.79 3.10 10.15
CA SER A 79 -7.13 4.39 9.93
C SER A 79 -8.06 5.55 10.29
N SER A 80 -7.52 6.76 10.35
CA SER A 80 -8.36 7.96 10.23
C SER A 80 -8.88 8.09 8.80
N ASP A 81 -9.98 8.83 8.63
CA ASP A 81 -10.42 9.29 7.31
C ASP A 81 -9.34 10.20 6.71
N HIS A 82 -8.95 9.95 5.47
CA HIS A 82 -7.88 10.71 4.83
C HIS A 82 -7.93 10.61 3.29
N HIS A 83 -7.07 11.37 2.63
CA HIS A 83 -6.75 11.17 1.21
C HIS A 83 -5.24 11.31 0.96
N HIS A 84 -4.78 10.84 -0.21
CA HIS A 84 -3.36 10.85 -0.58
C HIS A 84 -2.96 11.99 -1.51
N GLY A 85 -3.67 13.12 -1.45
CA GLY A 85 -3.47 14.25 -2.37
C GLY A 85 -3.45 13.79 -3.84
N ALA A 86 -2.44 14.22 -4.59
CA ALA A 86 -2.26 13.87 -6.00
C ALA A 86 -1.73 12.43 -6.25
N SER A 87 -1.44 11.65 -5.21
CA SER A 87 -0.93 10.29 -5.38
C SER A 87 -2.02 9.35 -5.86
N GLU A 88 -1.69 8.56 -6.88
CA GLU A 88 -2.41 7.32 -7.19
C GLU A 88 -1.87 6.22 -6.28
N THR A 89 -2.74 5.36 -5.78
CA THR A 89 -2.35 4.23 -4.95
C THR A 89 -3.03 2.95 -5.44
N ALA A 90 -2.22 1.93 -5.73
CA ALA A 90 -2.67 0.58 -6.01
C ALA A 90 -2.33 -0.34 -4.84
N ILE A 91 -3.25 -1.21 -4.47
CA ILE A 91 -3.14 -2.10 -3.32
C ILE A 91 -3.45 -3.51 -3.78
N HIS A 92 -2.65 -4.47 -3.35
CA HIS A 92 -2.87 -5.90 -3.54
C HIS A 92 -2.93 -6.60 -2.19
N VAL A 93 -3.97 -7.40 -1.95
CA VAL A 93 -4.15 -8.11 -0.68
C VAL A 93 -3.34 -9.41 -0.70
N VAL A 94 -2.39 -9.54 0.22
CA VAL A 94 -1.55 -10.74 0.37
C VAL A 94 -2.20 -11.72 1.34
N SER A 95 -2.69 -11.25 2.48
CA SER A 95 -3.34 -12.07 3.51
C SER A 95 -4.34 -11.27 4.34
N GLY A 96 -5.23 -11.96 5.06
CA GLY A 96 -6.31 -11.35 5.84
C GLY A 96 -7.44 -10.79 4.96
N HIS A 97 -8.36 -10.06 5.59
CA HIS A 97 -9.59 -9.57 4.96
C HIS A 97 -9.81 -8.08 5.24
N PRO A 98 -8.93 -7.19 4.72
CA PRO A 98 -9.06 -5.76 4.94
C PRO A 98 -10.26 -5.19 4.17
N GLU A 99 -10.74 -4.05 4.65
CA GLU A 99 -11.89 -3.35 4.10
C GLU A 99 -11.51 -1.91 3.80
N PHE A 100 -11.95 -1.40 2.65
CA PHE A 100 -11.66 -0.05 2.18
C PHE A 100 -12.97 0.71 2.09
N VAL A 101 -13.09 1.79 2.85
CA VAL A 101 -14.35 2.52 3.01
C VAL A 101 -14.22 3.91 2.40
N PHE A 102 -15.18 4.27 1.56
CA PHE A 102 -15.33 5.61 0.99
C PHE A 102 -16.80 6.01 0.98
N LEU A 103 -17.08 7.30 0.76
CA LEU A 103 -18.45 7.80 0.60
C LEU A 103 -18.79 7.89 -0.89
N ASP A 104 -19.88 7.25 -1.30
CA ASP A 104 -20.44 7.33 -2.65
C ASP A 104 -21.70 8.22 -2.60
N ASP A 105 -21.74 9.26 -3.44
CA ASP A 105 -22.87 10.19 -3.57
C ASP A 105 -23.59 10.06 -4.94
N SER A 106 -23.34 8.99 -5.68
CA SER A 106 -24.00 8.74 -6.97
C SER A 106 -25.48 8.36 -6.85
N GLY A 107 -25.95 8.03 -5.64
CA GLY A 107 -27.35 7.71 -5.33
C GLY A 107 -28.19 8.90 -4.85
N ASP A 108 -29.41 8.62 -4.35
CA ASP A 108 -30.31 9.65 -3.84
C ASP A 108 -29.76 10.38 -2.59
N GLU A 109 -28.96 9.68 -1.78
CA GLU A 109 -28.31 10.18 -0.58
C GLU A 109 -26.88 9.59 -0.50
N PRO A 110 -25.89 10.33 0.06
CA PRO A 110 -24.54 9.80 0.24
C PRO A 110 -24.50 8.60 1.17
N GLN A 111 -23.77 7.54 0.79
CA GLN A 111 -23.65 6.31 1.57
C GLN A 111 -22.21 5.84 1.68
N GLU A 112 -21.85 5.30 2.85
CA GLU A 112 -20.56 4.62 3.00
C GLU A 112 -20.59 3.30 2.23
N VAL A 113 -19.67 3.16 1.29
CA VAL A 113 -19.42 1.92 0.56
C VAL A 113 -18.20 1.25 1.16
N ARG A 114 -18.34 -0.02 1.53
CA ARG A 114 -17.25 -0.85 2.05
C ARG A 114 -16.88 -1.91 1.04
N LEU A 115 -15.68 -1.79 0.48
CA LEU A 115 -15.07 -2.79 -0.37
C LEU A 115 -14.42 -3.84 0.54
N ARG A 116 -15.01 -5.04 0.59
CA ARG A 116 -14.49 -6.16 1.38
C ARG A 116 -13.56 -7.00 0.51
N ALA A 117 -12.27 -6.92 0.78
CA ALA A 117 -11.26 -7.56 -0.04
C ALA A 117 -10.76 -8.86 0.60
N SER A 118 -10.36 -9.81 -0.25
CA SER A 118 -9.78 -11.09 0.12
C SER A 118 -8.37 -11.23 -0.49
N PRO A 119 -7.54 -12.19 -0.01
CA PRO A 119 -6.24 -12.44 -0.60
C PRO A 119 -6.34 -12.68 -2.12
N GLY A 120 -5.51 -11.98 -2.90
CA GLY A 120 -5.56 -11.99 -4.36
C GLY A 120 -6.24 -10.76 -4.97
N ASP A 121 -7.07 -10.03 -4.22
CA ASP A 121 -7.80 -8.87 -4.72
C ASP A 121 -6.91 -7.64 -4.89
N TYR A 122 -7.40 -6.71 -5.71
CA TYR A 122 -6.77 -5.43 -6.01
C TYR A 122 -7.70 -4.27 -5.69
N ILE A 123 -7.15 -3.21 -5.10
CA ILE A 123 -7.85 -1.96 -4.83
C ILE A 123 -7.08 -0.81 -5.47
N PHE A 124 -7.80 0.10 -6.11
CA PHE A 124 -7.24 1.34 -6.61
C PHE A 124 -7.86 2.50 -5.86
N VAL A 125 -7.02 3.38 -5.33
CA VAL A 125 -7.42 4.63 -4.69
C VAL A 125 -6.99 5.77 -5.62
N PRO A 126 -7.95 6.45 -6.27
CA PRO A 126 -7.66 7.61 -7.09
C PRO A 126 -7.16 8.79 -6.24
N PRO A 127 -6.49 9.77 -6.88
CA PRO A 127 -6.11 11.00 -6.22
C PRO A 127 -7.29 11.68 -5.52
N PHE A 128 -7.01 12.26 -4.36
CA PHE A 128 -7.93 13.04 -3.54
C PHE A 128 -9.16 12.33 -2.98
N VAL A 129 -9.44 11.07 -3.33
CA VAL A 129 -10.62 10.34 -2.83
C VAL A 129 -10.50 10.13 -1.33
N PRO A 130 -11.43 10.67 -0.50
CA PRO A 130 -11.47 10.39 0.92
C PRO A 130 -11.79 8.92 1.18
N HIS A 131 -10.98 8.27 1.99
CA HIS A 131 -11.18 6.87 2.37
C HIS A 131 -10.57 6.58 3.75
N ARG A 132 -10.86 5.38 4.25
CA ARG A 132 -10.17 4.75 5.38
C ARG A 132 -9.96 3.26 5.11
N GLU A 133 -8.86 2.72 5.62
CA GLU A 133 -8.61 1.29 5.64
C GLU A 133 -8.90 0.69 7.01
N GLU A 134 -9.54 -0.47 6.99
CA GLU A 134 -9.94 -1.19 8.18
C GLU A 134 -9.47 -2.63 8.10
N ASN A 135 -9.03 -3.17 9.22
CA ASN A 135 -8.95 -4.61 9.45
C ASN A 135 -9.94 -4.94 10.57
N PRO A 136 -11.16 -5.40 10.23
CA PRO A 136 -12.21 -5.68 11.21
C PRO A 136 -11.94 -6.96 12.01
N ASP A 137 -11.07 -7.86 11.52
CA ASP A 137 -10.84 -9.14 12.19
C ASP A 137 -10.22 -8.89 13.58
N PRO A 138 -10.77 -9.46 14.66
CA PRO A 138 -10.28 -9.22 16.02
C PRO A 138 -8.98 -9.96 16.35
N SER A 139 -8.53 -10.87 15.47
CA SER A 139 -7.41 -11.79 15.75
C SER A 139 -6.40 -11.94 14.62
N GLU A 140 -6.77 -11.67 13.37
CA GLU A 140 -5.94 -11.87 12.18
C GLU A 140 -5.33 -10.55 11.69
N GLU A 141 -4.03 -10.55 11.36
CA GLU A 141 -3.37 -9.42 10.69
C GLU A 141 -3.70 -9.44 9.19
N ALA A 142 -4.03 -8.29 8.61
CA ALA A 142 -4.11 -8.12 7.17
C ALA A 142 -2.77 -7.59 6.63
N VAL A 143 -2.28 -8.19 5.55
CA VAL A 143 -1.05 -7.74 4.87
C VAL A 143 -1.39 -7.35 3.45
N VAL A 144 -1.03 -6.13 3.09
CA VAL A 144 -1.23 -5.60 1.74
C VAL A 144 0.08 -5.11 1.15
N VAL A 145 0.24 -5.26 -0.15
CA VAL A 145 1.28 -4.59 -0.93
C VAL A 145 0.68 -3.29 -1.46
N ILE A 146 1.38 -2.17 -1.25
CA ILE A 146 0.97 -0.85 -1.72
C ILE A 146 2.00 -0.36 -2.72
N ALA A 147 1.52 0.10 -3.87
CA ALA A 147 2.29 0.88 -4.83
C ALA A 147 1.69 2.28 -4.95
N ARG A 148 2.52 3.32 -4.95
CA ARG A 148 2.08 4.70 -5.13
C ARG A 148 2.97 5.47 -6.09
N SER A 149 2.42 6.51 -6.72
CA SER A 149 3.12 7.33 -7.71
C SER A 149 4.09 8.36 -7.10
N THR A 150 4.01 8.61 -5.80
CA THR A 150 4.90 9.55 -5.08
C THR A 150 5.92 8.83 -4.20
N GLN A 151 7.14 9.36 -4.12
CA GLN A 151 8.16 8.81 -3.23
C GLN A 151 7.79 9.04 -1.76
N GLU A 152 7.47 10.28 -1.42
CA GLU A 152 6.99 10.64 -0.08
C GLU A 152 5.52 10.31 0.07
N ALA A 153 5.16 9.87 1.28
CA ALA A 153 3.78 9.59 1.62
C ALA A 153 3.01 10.90 1.73
N ILE A 154 1.95 11.06 0.93
CA ILE A 154 0.98 12.13 1.13
C ILE A 154 -0.17 11.55 1.94
N VAL A 155 -0.43 12.16 3.10
CA VAL A 155 -1.58 11.81 3.95
C VAL A 155 -2.18 13.11 4.46
N VAL A 156 -3.39 13.40 4.03
CA VAL A 156 -4.18 14.53 4.51
C VAL A 156 -5.32 13.98 5.34
N ASN A 157 -5.22 14.15 6.67
CA ASN A 157 -6.26 13.68 7.60
C ASN A 157 -7.51 14.55 7.50
N LEU A 158 -8.67 13.91 7.55
CA LEU A 158 -9.99 14.52 7.41
C LEU A 158 -10.82 14.30 8.68
N PRO A 159 -11.74 15.21 9.02
CA PRO A 159 -12.64 15.04 10.15
C PRO A 159 -13.76 14.01 9.88
N ARG A 160 -14.05 13.73 8.61
CA ARG A 160 -15.03 12.74 8.14
C ARG A 160 -14.85 12.44 6.64
N LEU A 161 -15.35 11.31 6.17
CA LEU A 161 -15.52 11.04 4.74
C LEU A 161 -16.49 12.02 4.07
N TYR A 162 -16.21 12.31 2.81
CA TYR A 162 -17.08 13.02 1.87
C TYR A 162 -16.85 12.48 0.46
N ALA A 163 -17.84 12.61 -0.42
CA ALA A 163 -17.69 12.23 -1.81
C ALA A 163 -17.06 13.38 -2.60
N LEU A 164 -16.15 13.06 -3.54
CA LEU A 164 -15.64 14.06 -4.46
C LEU A 164 -16.72 14.36 -5.51
N PRO A 165 -16.95 15.64 -5.85
CA PRO A 165 -17.85 15.98 -6.94
C PRO A 165 -17.43 15.29 -8.25
N ALA A 166 -18.39 14.72 -8.96
CA ALA A 166 -18.15 14.04 -10.24
C ALA A 166 -17.54 14.97 -11.32
N ASP A 167 -17.78 16.29 -11.20
CA ASP A 167 -17.19 17.31 -12.07
C ASP A 167 -15.81 17.70 -11.52
N GLY A 168 -14.77 17.02 -12.00
CA GLY A 168 -13.36 17.22 -11.64
C GLY A 168 -12.83 18.63 -11.94
N GLY A 169 -13.22 19.62 -11.13
CA GLY A 169 -12.62 20.95 -11.11
C GLY A 169 -11.15 20.82 -10.72
N GLY A 170 -10.28 21.01 -11.72
CA GLY A 170 -8.85 20.76 -11.64
C GLY A 170 -8.20 21.38 -10.39
N HIS A 171 -7.52 20.54 -9.62
CA HIS A 171 -6.41 21.01 -8.82
C HIS A 171 -5.28 21.34 -9.78
N GLU A 172 -5.11 22.63 -10.07
CA GLU A 172 -3.90 23.13 -10.70
C GLU A 172 -2.69 22.84 -9.80
N GLY A 173 -1.65 22.30 -10.46
CA GLY A 173 -0.22 22.19 -10.12
C GLY A 173 0.29 22.58 -8.74
#